data_AF-A0A914DZZ6-F1
#
_entry.id   AF-A0A914DZZ6-F1
#
_cell.length_a   1.000
_cell.length_b   1.000
_cell.length_c   1.000
_cell.angle_alpha   90.00
_cell.angle_beta   90.00
_cell.angle_gamma   90.00
#
_symmetry.space_group_name_H-M   'P 1'
#
loop_
_entity.id
_entity.type
_entity.pdbx_description
1 polymer ?
#
loop_
_entity_poly.entity_id
_entity_poly.type
_entity_poly.pdbx_seq_one_letter_code
_entity_poly.pdbx_strand_id
1 'polypeptide(L)'
;MFGHKCEKDAFEWHPHASVLLMEMGVGQLGLAIDTKMRTDDVRALIQILTVFRANVAQLFIDCPIIELLVSQINREQVNLLMEMLRSSRILPPDEFPKKYDYNSVARRNSIGLQSGTFFPKLKKLTITSQSNQLEHLSRLLTYAVGVDYLYETDNIDLLCLKIILGGRGHSNQKKHFRLFRHLTKFRQWTAADRLGERYFQQFSGSNRNL
;
A
#
# COMPACT_ATOMS: atom_id res chain seq x y z
N MET A 1 -24.14 -38.49 -21.40
CA MET A 1 -24.96 -37.27 -21.65
C MET A 1 -25.42 -36.75 -20.30
N PHE A 2 -25.18 -35.47 -20.03
CA PHE A 2 -25.60 -34.68 -18.86
C PHE A 2 -24.92 -35.03 -17.52
N GLY A 3 -24.20 -34.15 -16.86
CA GLY A 3 -23.88 -32.76 -17.17
C GLY A 3 -22.80 -32.30 -16.20
N HIS A 4 -21.75 -31.68 -16.74
CA HIS A 4 -20.81 -30.89 -15.96
C HIS A 4 -21.62 -29.82 -15.21
N LYS A 5 -21.75 -29.96 -13.89
CA LYS A 5 -22.11 -28.83 -13.04
C LYS A 5 -21.00 -27.80 -13.22
N CYS A 6 -21.32 -26.77 -13.99
CA CYS A 6 -20.56 -25.54 -14.03
C CYS A 6 -20.64 -24.96 -12.62
N GLU A 7 -19.56 -25.04 -11.85
CA GLU A 7 -19.34 -24.21 -10.66
C GLU A 7 -19.34 -22.75 -11.11
N LYS A 8 -20.55 -22.20 -11.28
CA LYS A 8 -20.75 -20.77 -11.39
C LYS A 8 -20.84 -20.23 -9.97
N ASP A 9 -19.91 -19.32 -9.69
CA ASP A 9 -20.02 -18.25 -8.73
C ASP A 9 -19.69 -18.56 -7.26
N ALA A 10 -18.46 -19.02 -7.01
CA ALA A 10 -17.88 -19.05 -5.65
C ALA A 10 -17.47 -17.66 -5.12
N PHE A 11 -17.62 -16.58 -5.92
CA PHE A 11 -17.11 -15.23 -5.60
C PHE A 11 -18.08 -14.12 -6.03
N GLU A 12 -19.36 -14.23 -5.68
CA GLU A 12 -20.30 -13.13 -5.93
C GLU A 12 -20.03 -11.93 -5.01
N TRP A 13 -19.77 -10.78 -5.62
CA TRP A 13 -19.66 -9.52 -4.90
C TRP A 13 -21.04 -9.10 -4.39
N HIS A 14 -21.21 -9.01 -3.07
CA HIS A 14 -22.49 -8.56 -2.52
C HIS A 14 -22.75 -7.08 -2.91
N PRO A 15 -23.94 -6.73 -3.44
CA PRO A 15 -24.21 -5.41 -4.02
C PRO A 15 -24.10 -4.23 -3.04
N HIS A 16 -24.11 -4.50 -1.75
CA HIS A 16 -23.95 -3.51 -0.68
C HIS A 16 -22.61 -3.59 0.07
N ALA A 17 -21.74 -4.54 -0.28
CA ALA A 17 -20.43 -4.66 0.35
C ALA A 17 -19.42 -3.77 -0.36
N SER A 18 -18.72 -2.92 0.39
CA SER A 18 -17.66 -2.05 -0.14
C SER A 18 -16.26 -2.65 0.03
N VAL A 19 -16.11 -3.65 0.91
CA VAL A 19 -14.88 -4.42 1.11
C VAL A 19 -15.27 -5.90 1.19
N LEU A 20 -14.57 -6.74 0.44
CA LEU A 20 -14.71 -8.18 0.46
C LEU A 20 -13.40 -8.81 0.92
N LEU A 21 -13.49 -9.69 1.91
CA LEU A 21 -12.40 -10.53 2.38
C LEU A 21 -12.62 -11.95 1.90
N MET A 22 -11.59 -12.57 1.34
CA MET A 22 -11.69 -13.86 0.68
C MET A 22 -10.46 -14.71 1.00
N GLU A 23 -10.67 -15.94 1.48
CA GLU A 23 -9.58 -16.89 1.60
C GLU A 23 -9.26 -17.44 0.20
N MET A 24 -8.04 -17.17 -0.27
CA MET A 24 -7.58 -17.62 -1.60
C MET A 24 -6.90 -19.00 -1.54
N GLY A 25 -6.57 -19.45 -0.32
CA GLY A 25 -5.86 -20.68 -0.03
C GLY A 25 -5.21 -20.62 1.36
N VAL A 26 -4.52 -21.69 1.74
CA VAL A 26 -3.87 -21.78 3.07
C VAL A 26 -2.89 -20.63 3.26
N GLY A 27 -3.20 -19.74 4.22
CA GLY A 27 -2.38 -18.57 4.54
C GLY A 27 -2.40 -17.45 3.50
N GLN A 28 -3.35 -17.47 2.55
CA GLN A 28 -3.52 -16.43 1.53
C GLN A 28 -4.87 -15.74 1.67
N LEU A 29 -4.83 -14.43 1.81
CA LEU A 29 -6.02 -13.59 1.97
C LEU A 29 -6.12 -12.62 0.81
N GLY A 30 -7.20 -12.71 0.05
CA GLY A 30 -7.63 -11.74 -0.91
C GLY A 30 -8.46 -10.66 -0.22
N LEU A 31 -8.13 -9.41 -0.50
CA LEU A 31 -8.97 -8.29 -0.14
C LEU A 31 -9.30 -7.53 -1.43
N ALA A 32 -10.58 -7.41 -1.69
CA ALA A 32 -11.08 -6.65 -2.82
C ALA A 32 -11.96 -5.51 -2.31
N ILE A 33 -12.00 -4.40 -3.04
CA ILE A 33 -12.61 -3.13 -2.61
C ILE A 33 -13.46 -2.59 -3.75
N ASP A 34 -14.66 -2.11 -3.42
CA ASP A 34 -15.49 -1.38 -4.38
C ASP A 34 -14.89 0.00 -4.66
N THR A 35 -14.87 0.38 -5.93
CA THR A 35 -14.57 1.74 -6.42
C THR A 35 -15.35 2.86 -5.73
N LYS A 36 -16.53 2.57 -5.16
CA LYS A 36 -17.41 3.56 -4.48
C LYS A 36 -17.20 3.64 -2.96
N MET A 37 -16.02 3.25 -2.49
CA MET A 37 -15.64 3.26 -1.07
C MET A 37 -15.88 4.62 -0.39
N ARG A 38 -16.54 4.62 0.78
CA ARG A 38 -16.72 5.81 1.62
C ARG A 38 -15.60 5.92 2.65
N THR A 39 -15.55 7.04 3.36
CA THR A 39 -14.54 7.30 4.40
C THR A 39 -14.51 6.24 5.50
N ASP A 40 -15.67 5.72 5.90
CA ASP A 40 -15.74 4.66 6.91
C ASP A 40 -15.20 3.33 6.39
N ASP A 41 -15.45 3.04 5.11
CA ASP A 41 -14.92 1.85 4.45
C ASP A 41 -13.38 1.94 4.36
N VAL A 42 -12.83 3.13 4.05
CA VAL A 42 -11.38 3.42 4.09
C VAL A 42 -10.80 3.13 5.48
N ARG A 43 -11.47 3.55 6.55
CA ARG A 43 -11.04 3.26 7.92
C ARG A 43 -11.03 1.75 8.19
N ALA A 44 -12.08 1.04 7.78
CA ALA A 44 -12.17 -0.41 7.93
C ALA A 44 -11.03 -1.13 7.19
N LEU A 45 -10.71 -0.71 5.96
CA LEU A 45 -9.58 -1.25 5.20
C LEU A 45 -8.24 -1.06 5.93
N ILE A 46 -7.98 0.14 6.45
CA ILE A 46 -6.74 0.41 7.17
C ILE A 46 -6.66 -0.46 8.43
N GLN A 47 -7.77 -0.60 9.17
CA GLN A 47 -7.84 -1.47 10.34
C GLN A 47 -7.55 -2.93 9.97
N ILE A 48 -8.14 -3.44 8.89
CA ILE A 48 -7.87 -4.80 8.39
C ILE A 48 -6.37 -4.96 8.07
N LEU A 49 -5.79 -4.02 7.32
CA LEU A 49 -4.36 -4.05 7.00
C LEU A 49 -3.50 -4.04 8.27
N THR A 50 -3.88 -3.26 9.28
CA THR A 50 -3.16 -3.23 10.57
C THR A 50 -3.25 -4.55 11.31
N VAL A 51 -4.40 -5.23 11.30
CA VAL A 51 -4.57 -6.54 11.95
C VAL A 51 -3.62 -7.57 11.34
N PHE A 52 -3.50 -7.60 10.02
CA PHE A 52 -2.68 -8.62 9.34
C PHE A 52 -1.20 -8.26 9.26
N ARG A 53 -0.83 -6.99 9.44
CA ARG A 53 0.50 -6.45 9.13
C ARG A 53 1.68 -7.27 9.67
N ALA A 54 1.55 -7.83 10.88
CA ALA A 54 2.63 -8.54 11.57
C ALA A 54 2.97 -9.91 10.96
N ASN A 55 2.09 -10.45 10.10
CA ASN A 55 2.20 -11.79 9.55
C ASN A 55 2.24 -11.81 8.01
N VAL A 56 2.12 -10.66 7.34
CA VAL A 56 2.19 -10.60 5.88
C VAL A 56 3.63 -10.81 5.42
N ALA A 57 3.92 -11.96 4.82
CA ALA A 57 5.18 -12.24 4.14
C ALA A 57 5.17 -11.84 2.65
N GLN A 58 4.00 -11.89 2.03
CA GLN A 58 3.80 -11.56 0.62
C GLN A 58 2.55 -10.70 0.47
N LEU A 59 2.70 -9.56 -0.22
CA LEU A 59 1.63 -8.59 -0.43
C LEU A 59 1.46 -8.31 -1.92
N PHE A 60 0.22 -8.49 -2.39
CA PHE A 60 -0.24 -8.02 -3.69
C PHE A 60 -1.22 -6.89 -3.45
N ILE A 61 -0.94 -5.71 -4.01
CA ILE A 61 -1.71 -4.52 -3.71
C ILE A 61 -1.84 -3.64 -4.95
N ASP A 62 -3.00 -3.02 -5.11
CA ASP A 62 -3.20 -2.05 -6.17
C ASP A 62 -2.60 -0.70 -5.81
N CYS A 63 -2.14 0.02 -6.83
CA CYS A 63 -1.46 1.30 -6.70
C CYS A 63 -2.23 2.36 -5.88
N PRO A 64 -3.57 2.51 -6.05
CA PRO A 64 -4.33 3.45 -5.22
C PRO A 64 -4.35 3.06 -3.73
N ILE A 65 -4.32 1.76 -3.42
CA ILE A 65 -4.40 1.28 -2.03
C ILE A 65 -3.06 1.45 -1.32
N ILE A 66 -1.94 1.20 -2.00
CA ILE A 66 -0.62 1.49 -1.42
C ILE A 66 -0.42 3.00 -1.21
N GLU A 67 -0.89 3.85 -2.12
CA GLU A 67 -0.87 5.30 -1.91
C GLU A 67 -1.70 5.69 -0.69
N LEU A 68 -2.92 5.16 -0.56
CA LEU A 68 -3.77 5.39 0.59
C LEU A 68 -3.05 5.00 1.88
N LEU A 69 -2.42 3.81 1.93
CA LEU A 69 -1.66 3.36 3.09
C LEU A 69 -0.51 4.32 3.43
N VAL A 70 0.29 4.71 2.44
CA VAL A 70 1.40 5.66 2.62
C VAL A 70 0.91 7.02 3.11
N SER A 71 -0.22 7.50 2.59
CA SER A 71 -0.83 8.75 3.07
C SER A 71 -1.27 8.68 4.53
N GLN A 72 -1.75 7.52 4.99
CA GLN A 72 -2.10 7.32 6.40
C GLN A 72 -0.86 7.29 7.29
N ILE A 73 0.21 6.63 6.85
CA ILE A 73 1.50 6.64 7.59
C ILE A 73 2.00 8.08 7.76
N ASN A 74 1.98 8.89 6.70
CA ASN A 74 2.37 10.30 6.78
C ASN A 74 1.50 11.07 7.79
N ARG A 75 0.17 10.88 7.71
CA ARG A 75 -0.77 11.54 8.62
C ARG A 75 -0.47 11.21 10.09
N GLU A 76 -0.20 9.95 10.39
CA GLU A 76 0.13 9.53 11.76
C GLU A 76 1.47 10.10 12.23
N GLN A 77 2.47 10.19 11.35
CA GLN A 77 3.74 10.87 11.68
C GLN A 77 3.52 12.35 12.02
N VAL A 78 2.71 13.07 11.24
CA VAL A 78 2.37 14.48 11.53
C VAL A 78 1.61 14.59 12.84
N ASN A 79 0.63 13.72 13.10
CA ASN A 79 -0.11 13.70 14.37
C ASN A 79 0.84 13.53 15.57
N LEU A 80 1.77 12.57 15.48
CA LEU A 80 2.77 12.32 16.52
C LEU A 80 3.64 13.56 16.77
N LEU A 81 4.13 14.21 15.70
CA LEU A 81 4.91 15.44 15.82
C LEU A 81 4.11 16.57 16.47
N MET A 82 2.82 16.72 16.12
CA MET A 82 1.93 17.71 16.72
C MET A 82 1.71 17.43 18.21
N GLU A 83 1.58 16.18 18.62
CA GLU A 83 1.50 15.79 20.03
C GLU A 83 2.80 16.10 20.77
N MET A 84 3.96 15.76 20.20
CA MET A 84 5.27 16.10 20.76
C MET A 84 5.45 17.62 20.94
N LEU A 85 5.06 18.41 19.94
CA LEU A 85 5.10 19.88 20.00
C LEU A 85 4.16 20.46 21.05
N ARG A 86 3.00 19.84 21.28
CA ARG A 86 2.08 20.24 22.35
C ARG A 86 2.69 19.91 23.71
N SER A 87 3.18 18.69 23.89
CA SER A 87 3.80 18.25 25.15
C SER A 87 5.01 19.10 25.54
N SER A 88 5.86 19.47 24.58
CA SER A 88 7.05 20.30 24.84
C SER A 88 6.72 21.74 25.26
N ARG A 89 5.51 22.23 24.95
CA ARG A 89 5.04 23.57 25.33
C ARG A 89 4.28 23.60 26.66
N ILE A 90 3.88 22.44 27.18
CA ILE A 90 3.04 22.33 28.39
C ILE A 90 3.87 21.85 29.60
N LEU A 91 4.96 21.11 29.39
CA LEU A 91 5.80 20.59 30.48
C LEU A 91 6.88 21.60 30.90
N PRO A 92 7.04 21.89 32.22
CA PRO A 92 8.15 22.69 32.72
C PRO A 92 9.50 22.00 32.49
N PRO A 93 10.60 22.75 32.34
CA PRO A 93 11.92 22.25 31.97
C PRO A 93 12.49 21.13 32.88
N ASP A 94 12.05 21.05 34.15
CA ASP A 94 12.51 20.04 35.12
C ASP A 94 11.76 18.70 35.05
N GLU A 95 10.65 18.62 34.31
CA GLU A 95 9.87 17.38 34.11
C GLU A 95 9.99 16.83 32.68
N PHE A 96 10.99 17.27 31.90
CA PHE A 96 11.27 16.63 30.62
C PHE A 96 11.68 15.16 30.87
N PRO A 97 10.89 14.17 30.44
CA PRO A 97 11.29 12.78 30.58
C PRO A 97 12.56 12.58 29.75
N LYS A 98 13.69 12.27 30.42
CA LYS A 98 15.01 12.00 29.79
C LYS A 98 14.97 10.86 28.75
N LYS A 99 13.88 10.10 28.71
CA LYS A 99 13.42 9.28 27.59
C LYS A 99 11.98 9.66 27.30
N TYR A 100 11.73 10.39 26.21
CA TYR A 100 10.39 10.40 25.62
C TYR A 100 10.07 8.96 25.24
N ASP A 101 9.20 8.30 26.00
CA ASP A 101 8.68 7.00 25.60
C ASP A 101 7.74 7.24 24.42
N TYR A 102 8.27 7.11 23.21
CA TYR A 102 7.54 7.17 21.95
C TYR A 102 6.30 6.27 21.97
N ASN A 103 6.29 5.21 22.79
CA ASN A 103 5.15 4.30 22.93
C ASN A 103 4.02 4.83 23.83
N SER A 104 4.29 5.79 24.72
CA SER A 104 3.29 6.34 25.64
C SER A 104 2.35 7.34 24.95
N VAL A 105 2.88 8.07 23.95
CA VAL A 105 2.15 9.04 23.12
C VAL A 105 1.31 8.32 22.07
N ALA A 106 1.88 7.30 21.40
CA ALA A 106 1.18 6.47 20.42
C ALA A 106 -0.02 5.68 20.99
N ARG A 107 -0.08 5.46 22.32
CA ARG A 107 -1.12 4.64 22.95
C ARG A 107 -2.49 5.30 23.02
N ARG A 108 -2.61 6.63 22.85
CA ARG A 108 -3.87 7.31 23.14
C ARG A 108 -4.86 7.41 21.99
N ASN A 109 -4.47 7.31 20.71
CA ASN A 109 -5.45 7.46 19.62
C ASN A 109 -5.09 6.89 18.22
N SER A 110 -3.92 6.28 17.99
CA SER A 110 -3.52 5.92 16.64
C SER A 110 -3.52 4.41 16.40
N ILE A 111 -3.92 4.04 15.18
CA ILE A 111 -3.72 2.71 14.61
C ILE A 111 -2.20 2.54 14.54
N GLY A 112 -1.63 1.95 15.60
CA GLY A 112 -0.29 2.28 16.06
C GLY A 112 0.82 2.06 15.05
N LEU A 113 1.50 3.14 14.65
CA LEU A 113 2.92 3.07 14.35
C LEU A 113 3.65 2.71 15.66
N GLN A 114 3.70 1.41 15.96
CA GLN A 114 4.72 0.89 16.87
C GLN A 114 6.06 1.14 16.18
N SER A 115 7.07 1.61 16.92
CA SER A 115 8.41 1.87 16.41
C SER A 115 8.88 0.73 15.49
N GLY A 116 8.90 0.96 14.18
CA GLY A 116 9.18 -0.07 13.19
C GLY A 116 8.45 0.16 11.86
N THR A 117 8.69 -0.75 10.92
CA THR A 117 8.07 -0.74 9.60
C THR A 117 6.62 -1.25 9.68
N PHE A 118 5.74 -0.82 8.78
CA PHE A 118 4.33 -1.22 8.81
C PHE A 118 4.16 -2.74 8.61
N PHE A 119 4.91 -3.33 7.68
CA PHE A 119 4.96 -4.77 7.42
C PHE A 119 6.35 -5.35 7.76
N PRO A 120 6.59 -5.72 9.03
CA PRO A 120 7.91 -6.15 9.49
C PRO A 120 8.40 -7.46 8.88
N LYS A 121 7.50 -8.35 8.45
CA LYS A 121 7.85 -9.66 7.87
C LYS A 121 7.76 -9.70 6.35
N LEU A 122 7.56 -8.56 5.70
CA LEU A 122 7.33 -8.52 4.25
C LEU A 122 8.61 -8.88 3.49
N LYS A 123 8.51 -9.93 2.68
CA LYS A 123 9.59 -10.40 1.79
C LYS A 123 9.30 -10.12 0.32
N LYS A 124 8.02 -10.16 -0.08
CA LYS A 124 7.60 -9.98 -1.47
C LYS A 124 6.51 -8.95 -1.58
N LEU A 125 6.75 -7.87 -2.31
CA LEU A 125 5.77 -6.83 -2.60
C LEU A 125 5.51 -6.76 -4.10
N THR A 126 4.25 -6.91 -4.49
CA THR A 126 3.80 -6.68 -5.87
C THR A 126 2.78 -5.55 -5.89
N ILE A 127 3.11 -4.47 -6.58
CA ILE A 127 2.21 -3.33 -6.78
C ILE A 127 1.68 -3.39 -8.21
N THR A 128 0.35 -3.43 -8.35
CA THR A 128 -0.31 -3.41 -9.66
C THR A 128 -0.86 -2.02 -9.95
N SER A 129 -0.56 -1.48 -11.13
CA SER A 129 -1.05 -0.17 -11.56
C SER A 129 -1.64 -0.25 -12.96
N GLN A 130 -2.81 0.37 -13.16
CA GLN A 130 -3.37 0.55 -14.49
C GLN A 130 -2.75 1.78 -15.18
N SER A 131 -2.74 1.81 -16.51
CA SER A 131 -2.16 2.92 -17.27
C SER A 131 -2.80 4.30 -17.00
N ASN A 132 -4.05 4.34 -16.56
CA ASN A 132 -4.76 5.56 -16.16
C ASN A 132 -4.51 5.94 -14.67
N GLN A 133 -3.83 5.10 -13.91
CA GLN A 133 -3.58 5.23 -12.47
C GLN A 133 -2.10 5.52 -12.14
N LEU A 134 -1.26 5.76 -13.16
CA LEU A 134 0.18 5.96 -12.97
C LEU A 134 0.53 7.19 -12.14
N GLU A 135 -0.37 8.16 -12.03
CA GLU A 135 -0.18 9.33 -11.17
C GLU A 135 0.00 8.96 -9.69
N HIS A 136 -0.66 7.90 -9.24
CA HIS A 136 -0.58 7.42 -7.87
C HIS A 136 0.86 7.04 -7.50
N LEU A 137 1.60 6.41 -8.42
CA LEU A 137 3.01 6.07 -8.25
C LEU A 137 3.90 7.29 -8.00
N SER A 138 3.58 8.43 -8.63
CA SER A 138 4.32 9.67 -8.45
C SER A 138 4.01 10.39 -7.15
N ARG A 139 2.80 10.22 -6.63
CA ARG A 139 2.37 10.84 -5.38
C ARG A 139 3.03 10.17 -4.17
N LEU A 140 3.39 8.89 -4.26
CA LEU A 140 4.14 8.18 -3.22
C LEU A 140 5.38 8.96 -2.75
N LEU A 141 6.18 9.47 -3.69
CA LEU A 141 7.35 10.31 -3.37
C LEU A 141 6.99 11.65 -2.71
N THR A 142 5.77 12.15 -2.95
CA THR A 142 5.29 13.46 -2.45
C THR A 142 4.84 13.38 -0.99
N TYR A 143 4.45 12.20 -0.51
CA TYR A 143 4.05 12.02 0.90
C TYR A 143 5.22 12.09 1.89
N ALA A 144 6.46 12.24 1.42
CA ALA A 144 7.68 12.30 2.25
C ALA A 144 7.88 11.08 3.19
N VAL A 145 7.12 10.00 2.96
CA VAL A 145 7.26 8.74 3.66
C VAL A 145 8.22 7.86 2.88
N GLY A 146 9.38 7.59 3.48
CA GLY A 146 10.34 6.63 2.94
C GLY A 146 9.78 5.22 2.91
N VAL A 147 10.26 4.41 1.97
CA VAL A 147 9.86 3.00 1.83
C VAL A 147 10.17 2.18 3.09
N ASP A 148 11.18 2.60 3.87
CA ASP A 148 11.57 1.98 5.14
C ASP A 148 10.46 2.04 6.20
N TYR A 149 9.45 2.91 6.05
CA TYR A 149 8.27 2.89 6.93
C TYR A 149 7.25 1.84 6.54
N LEU A 150 7.32 1.27 5.34
CA LEU A 150 6.45 0.19 4.89
C LEU A 150 7.05 -1.18 5.16
N TYR A 151 8.32 -1.37 4.81
CA TYR A 151 9.02 -2.64 4.98
C TYR A 151 10.52 -2.40 5.14
N GLU A 152 11.24 -3.40 5.60
CA GLU A 152 12.69 -3.31 5.76
C GLU A 152 13.39 -3.66 4.44
N THR A 153 14.11 -2.69 3.87
CA THR A 153 14.76 -2.79 2.55
C THR A 153 15.78 -3.94 2.47
N ASP A 154 16.39 -4.32 3.58
CA ASP A 154 17.36 -5.43 3.61
C ASP A 154 16.67 -6.80 3.62
N ASN A 155 15.46 -6.89 4.16
CA ASN A 155 14.68 -8.14 4.28
C ASN A 155 13.73 -8.40 3.09
N ILE A 156 13.62 -7.46 2.15
CA ILE A 156 12.84 -7.65 0.94
C ILE A 156 13.61 -8.56 -0.03
N ASP A 157 12.98 -9.65 -0.46
CA ASP A 157 13.49 -10.56 -1.47
C ASP A 157 13.09 -10.09 -2.89
N LEU A 158 11.87 -9.54 -3.02
CA LEU A 158 11.30 -9.16 -4.30
C LEU A 158 10.38 -7.95 -4.19
N LEU A 159 10.62 -6.96 -5.05
CA LEU A 159 9.72 -5.85 -5.33
C LEU A 159 9.34 -5.86 -6.81
N CYS A 160 8.08 -6.10 -7.11
CA CYS A 160 7.56 -6.12 -8.48
C CYS A 160 6.56 -4.98 -8.69
N LEU A 161 6.79 -4.16 -9.71
CA LEU A 161 5.79 -3.22 -10.23
C LEU A 161 5.17 -3.80 -11.51
N LYS A 162 3.88 -4.12 -11.47
CA LYS A 162 3.13 -4.63 -12.62
C LYS A 162 2.24 -3.53 -13.20
N ILE A 163 2.43 -3.22 -14.47
CA ILE A 163 1.71 -2.15 -15.17
C ILE A 163 0.81 -2.77 -16.23
N ILE A 164 -0.50 -2.58 -16.06
CA ILE A 164 -1.51 -3.05 -17.00
C ILE A 164 -1.78 -1.94 -18.01
N LEU A 165 -1.39 -2.17 -19.26
CA LEU A 165 -1.59 -1.24 -20.37
C LEU A 165 -3.00 -1.46 -20.95
N GLY A 166 -3.88 -0.46 -20.76
CA GLY A 166 -5.24 -0.49 -21.28
C GLY A 166 -5.29 -0.33 -22.80
N GLY A 167 -5.81 -1.35 -23.50
CA GLY A 167 -5.98 -1.35 -24.95
C GLY A 167 -7.19 -0.54 -25.39
N ARG A 168 -7.03 0.78 -25.61
CA ARG A 168 -7.80 1.55 -26.60
C ARG A 168 -6.87 2.57 -27.24
N GLY A 169 -6.76 2.44 -28.56
CA GLY A 169 -5.81 3.17 -29.41
C GLY A 169 -5.92 4.68 -29.32
N HIS A 170 -4.97 5.31 -30.02
CA HIS A 170 -4.74 6.75 -30.20
C HIS A 170 -3.71 7.34 -29.21
N SER A 171 -2.58 7.76 -29.81
CA SER A 171 -1.40 8.42 -29.24
C SER A 171 -0.44 7.56 -28.40
N ASN A 172 0.38 6.73 -29.07
CA ASN A 172 1.46 5.97 -28.40
C ASN A 172 2.56 6.88 -27.81
N GLN A 173 2.97 7.97 -28.48
CA GLN A 173 4.18 8.69 -28.03
C GLN A 173 4.00 9.56 -26.77
N LYS A 174 2.86 10.25 -26.58
CA LYS A 174 2.64 11.10 -25.38
C LYS A 174 2.35 10.30 -24.12
N LYS A 175 1.80 9.08 -24.26
CA LYS A 175 1.55 8.17 -23.12
C LYS A 175 2.85 7.56 -22.59
N HIS A 176 3.82 7.24 -23.46
CA HIS A 176 5.13 6.73 -23.05
C HIS A 176 5.93 7.73 -22.21
N PHE A 177 6.01 9.00 -22.60
CA PHE A 177 6.78 10.01 -21.84
C PHE A 177 6.22 10.22 -20.42
N ARG A 178 4.89 10.25 -20.27
CA ARG A 178 4.25 10.36 -18.95
C ARG A 178 4.53 9.13 -18.10
N LEU A 179 4.46 7.94 -18.69
CA LEU A 179 4.76 6.67 -18.01
C LEU A 179 6.19 6.67 -17.45
N PHE A 180 7.21 7.05 -18.24
CA PHE A 180 8.59 7.11 -17.74
C PHE A 180 8.75 8.04 -16.55
N ARG A 181 8.12 9.23 -16.57
CA ARG A 181 8.17 10.16 -15.43
C ARG A 181 7.62 9.51 -14.15
N HIS A 182 6.49 8.81 -14.26
CA HIS A 182 5.88 8.17 -13.11
C HIS A 182 6.72 7.01 -12.57
N LEU A 183 7.36 6.25 -13.46
CA LEU A 183 8.27 5.16 -13.07
C LEU A 183 9.56 5.64 -12.45
N THR A 184 10.16 6.72 -12.97
CA THR A 184 11.37 7.29 -12.37
C THR A 184 11.09 7.75 -10.95
N LYS A 185 9.97 8.43 -10.71
CA LYS A 185 9.55 8.84 -9.36
C LYS A 185 9.31 7.65 -8.44
N PHE A 186 8.67 6.60 -8.95
CA PHE A 186 8.46 5.38 -8.18
C PHE A 186 9.78 4.72 -7.79
N ARG A 187 10.71 4.57 -8.74
CA ARG A 187 12.05 4.01 -8.50
C ARG A 187 12.83 4.80 -7.46
N GLN A 188 12.72 6.13 -7.48
CA GLN A 188 13.30 7.00 -6.46
C GLN A 188 12.69 6.72 -5.09
N TRP A 189 11.36 6.65 -5.00
CA TRP A 189 10.67 6.39 -3.74
C TRP A 189 11.02 5.02 -3.15
N THR A 190 11.09 3.96 -3.96
CA THR A 190 11.44 2.61 -3.50
C THR A 190 12.94 2.40 -3.29
N ALA A 191 13.77 3.43 -3.50
CA ALA A 191 15.23 3.31 -3.54
C ALA A 191 15.68 2.13 -4.41
N ALA A 192 15.11 1.98 -5.61
CA ALA A 192 15.31 0.81 -6.48
C ALA A 192 16.79 0.49 -6.76
N ASP A 193 17.66 1.50 -6.73
CA ASP A 193 19.09 1.33 -6.94
C ASP A 193 19.76 0.50 -5.81
N ARG A 194 19.19 0.48 -4.60
CA ARG A 194 19.63 -0.38 -3.48
C ARG A 194 19.09 -1.81 -3.58
N LEU A 195 17.99 -2.00 -4.31
CA LEU A 195 17.36 -3.30 -4.49
C LEU A 195 18.07 -4.14 -5.55
N GLY A 196 18.66 -3.48 -6.56
CA GLY A 196 19.36 -4.17 -7.65
C GLY A 196 18.45 -5.17 -8.35
N GLU A 197 18.89 -6.43 -8.42
CA GLU A 197 18.13 -7.53 -9.03
C GLU A 197 16.83 -7.88 -8.28
N ARG A 198 16.62 -7.39 -7.06
CA ARG A 198 15.38 -7.63 -6.30
C ARG A 198 14.21 -6.79 -6.83
N TYR A 199 14.47 -5.81 -7.69
CA TYR A 199 13.45 -4.95 -8.28
C TYR A 199 13.12 -5.33 -9.73
N PHE A 200 11.83 -5.57 -10.01
CA PHE A 200 11.34 -5.91 -11.34
C PHE A 200 10.19 -5.00 -11.78
N GLN A 201 10.20 -4.65 -13.08
CA GLN A 201 9.08 -3.99 -13.74
C GLN A 201 8.49 -4.92 -14.79
N GLN A 202 7.18 -5.17 -14.71
CA GLN A 202 6.46 -6.00 -15.67
C GLN A 202 5.38 -5.17 -16.36
N PHE A 203 5.32 -5.25 -17.68
CA PHE A 203 4.27 -4.63 -18.48
C PHE A 203 3.38 -5.72 -19.05
N SER A 204 2.09 -5.67 -18.73
CA SER A 204 1.10 -6.59 -19.27
C SER A 204 0.20 -5.84 -20.23
N GLY A 205 0.10 -6.31 -21.47
CA GLY A 205 -0.95 -5.87 -22.38
C GLY A 205 -2.29 -6.43 -21.92
N SER A 206 -3.36 -5.64 -22.02
CA SER A 206 -4.72 -6.17 -21.88
C SER A 206 -5.03 -7.05 -23.10
N ASN A 207 -4.57 -8.30 -23.11
CA ASN A 207 -5.07 -9.31 -24.02
C ASN A 207 -6.48 -9.70 -23.55
N ARG A 208 -7.48 -8.92 -23.97
CA ARG A 208 -8.83 -9.46 -24.13
C ARG A 208 -8.82 -10.26 -25.43
N ASN A 209 -8.56 -11.55 -25.34
CA ASN A 209 -8.92 -12.55 -26.34
C ASN A 209 -8.92 -13.92 -25.65
N LEU A 210 -10.10 -14.31 -25.14
CA LEU A 210 -10.80 -15.56 -25.43
C LEU A 210 -12.18 -15.50 -24.75
#